data_AF-A0A818VVB2-F1
#
_entry.id   AF-A0A818VVB2-F1
#
_cell.length_a   1.000
_cell.length_b   1.000
_cell.length_c   1.000
_cell.angle_alpha   90.00
_cell.angle_beta   90.00
_cell.angle_gamma   90.00
#
_symmetry.space_group_name_H-M   'P 1'
#
loop_
_entity.id
_entity.type
_entity.pdbx_description
1 polymer ?
#
loop_
_entity_poly.entity_id
_entity_poly.type
_entity_poly.pdbx_seq_one_letter_code
_entity_poly.pdbx_strand_id
1 'polypeptide(L)'
;MAPWGLHVSIIEPGAMQTPILQSGPQTFSEFYSMVSSDAQERWGKDFLKGHYDKSATNVFAKYAEDPMKVIRALQHAVMNTVPRIRYRPGWQSSLVFYPISNLPTCIVDWLLNDLDKSPYVPAFVSQQLKD
;
A
#
# COMPACT_ATOMS: atom_id res chain seq x y z
N MET A 1 -4.12 -19.08 18.19
CA MET A 1 -5.35 -19.63 17.58
C MET A 1 -5.32 -21.16 17.50
N ALA A 2 -4.20 -21.79 17.14
CA ALA A 2 -4.08 -23.25 17.11
C ALA A 2 -4.47 -23.98 18.43
N PRO A 3 -4.11 -23.48 19.64
CA PRO A 3 -4.58 -24.09 20.89
C PRO A 3 -6.11 -24.09 21.09
N TRP A 4 -6.82 -23.22 20.37
CA TRP A 4 -8.27 -23.07 20.41
C TRP A 4 -8.96 -23.76 19.23
N GLY A 5 -8.22 -24.51 18.40
CA GLY A 5 -8.76 -25.12 17.18
C GLY A 5 -9.19 -24.11 16.11
N LEU A 6 -8.78 -22.83 16.24
CA LEU A 6 -9.15 -21.77 15.31
C LEU A 6 -8.14 -21.69 14.16
N HIS A 7 -8.64 -21.79 12.93
CA HIS A 7 -7.87 -21.52 11.72
C HIS A 7 -7.88 -20.03 11.38
N VAL A 8 -6.72 -19.48 11.02
CA VAL A 8 -6.59 -18.08 10.60
C VAL A 8 -6.02 -18.04 9.18
N SER A 9 -6.69 -17.29 8.31
CA SER A 9 -6.25 -17.03 6.94
C SER A 9 -6.00 -15.54 6.75
N ILE A 10 -4.89 -15.20 6.10
CA ILE A 10 -4.56 -13.83 5.68
C ILE A 10 -4.90 -13.68 4.19
N ILE A 11 -5.59 -12.61 3.81
CA ILE A 11 -5.89 -12.27 2.41
C ILE A 11 -5.15 -10.98 2.07
N GLU A 12 -4.14 -11.08 1.21
CA GLU A 12 -3.28 -9.98 0.81
C GLU A 12 -3.45 -9.70 -0.69
N PRO A 13 -4.44 -8.87 -1.07
CA PRO A 13 -4.68 -8.54 -2.46
C PRO A 13 -3.60 -7.61 -3.02
N GLY A 14 -3.43 -7.65 -4.35
CA GLY A 14 -2.82 -6.54 -5.09
C GLY A 14 -3.76 -5.32 -5.16
N ALA A 15 -3.45 -4.33 -6.00
CA ALA A 15 -4.39 -3.24 -6.24
C ALA A 15 -5.70 -3.78 -6.86
N MET A 16 -6.84 -3.40 -6.28
CA MET A 16 -8.18 -3.82 -6.71
C MET A 16 -9.04 -2.58 -6.99
N GLN A 17 -9.89 -2.66 -8.02
CA GLN A 17 -10.78 -1.58 -8.45
C GLN A 17 -11.86 -1.31 -7.41
N THR A 18 -11.50 -0.55 -6.37
CA THR A 18 -12.35 -0.17 -5.25
C THR A 18 -12.40 1.35 -5.13
N PRO A 19 -13.40 1.93 -4.46
CA PRO A 19 -13.48 3.38 -4.26
C PRO A 19 -12.23 3.99 -3.58
N ILE A 20 -11.46 3.20 -2.82
CA ILE A 20 -10.19 3.62 -2.21
C ILE A 20 -9.14 4.01 -3.27
N LEU A 21 -9.15 3.40 -4.46
CA LEU A 21 -8.27 3.83 -5.56
C LEU A 21 -8.84 5.01 -6.35
N GLN A 22 -10.13 5.30 -6.20
CA GLN A 22 -10.83 6.39 -6.88
C GLN A 22 -10.88 7.67 -6.05
N SER A 23 -10.56 7.59 -4.74
CA SER A 23 -10.47 8.78 -3.89
C SER A 23 -9.39 9.71 -4.42
N GLY A 24 -9.84 10.86 -4.93
CA GLY A 24 -9.01 11.84 -5.58
C GLY A 24 -8.28 12.76 -4.59
N PRO A 25 -7.53 13.74 -5.11
CA PRO A 25 -6.74 14.68 -4.30
C PRO A 25 -7.56 15.44 -3.25
N GLN A 26 -8.85 15.68 -3.52
CA GLN A 26 -9.78 16.35 -2.60
C GLN A 26 -9.94 15.60 -1.28
N THR A 27 -10.27 14.30 -1.31
CA THR A 27 -10.49 13.48 -0.11
C THR A 27 -9.29 13.50 0.84
N PHE A 28 -8.08 13.46 0.30
CA PHE A 28 -6.88 13.48 1.11
C PHE A 28 -6.51 14.90 1.57
N SER A 29 -6.90 15.95 0.83
CA SER A 29 -6.69 17.34 1.27
C SER A 29 -7.59 17.67 2.47
N GLU A 30 -8.80 17.12 2.47
CA GLU A 30 -9.73 17.15 3.59
C GLU A 30 -9.19 16.32 4.76
N PHE A 31 -8.69 15.12 4.51
CA PHE A 31 -8.04 14.32 5.57
C PHE A 31 -6.85 15.06 6.19
N TYR A 32 -6.02 15.72 5.36
CA TYR A 32 -4.87 16.46 5.83
C TYR A 32 -5.23 17.70 6.65
N SER A 33 -6.34 18.38 6.33
CA SER A 33 -6.80 19.50 7.16
C SER A 33 -7.33 19.06 8.53
N MET A 34 -7.73 17.78 8.66
CA MET A 34 -8.20 17.19 9.91
C MET A 34 -7.08 16.64 10.80
N VAL A 35 -5.86 16.42 10.29
CA VAL A 35 -4.74 15.96 11.12
C VAL A 35 -4.21 17.10 12.00
N SER A 36 -3.54 16.76 13.11
CA SER A 36 -2.98 17.73 14.04
C SER A 36 -1.98 18.68 13.39
N SER A 37 -1.84 19.89 13.96
CA SER A 37 -0.85 20.89 13.53
C SER A 37 0.55 20.31 13.44
N ASP A 38 0.96 19.53 14.43
CA ASP A 38 2.29 18.90 14.49
C ASP A 38 2.52 17.93 13.33
N ALA A 39 1.49 17.18 12.94
CA ALA A 39 1.57 16.29 11.78
C ALA A 39 1.67 17.10 10.48
N GLN A 40 0.89 18.18 10.35
CA GLN A 40 0.95 19.04 9.17
C GLN A 40 2.33 19.70 9.02
N GLU A 41 2.93 20.18 10.11
CA GLU A 41 4.27 20.77 10.10
C GLU A 41 5.34 19.72 9.78
N ARG A 42 5.24 18.53 10.38
CA ARG A 42 6.22 17.46 10.18
C ARG A 42 6.31 16.97 8.74
N TRP A 43 5.15 16.80 8.09
CA TRP A 43 5.09 16.28 6.72
C TRP A 43 5.22 17.40 5.68
N GLY A 44 4.52 18.52 5.87
CA GLY A 44 4.55 19.67 4.96
C GLY A 44 3.67 19.48 3.72
N LYS A 45 3.13 20.60 3.22
CA LYS A 45 2.22 20.61 2.07
C LYS A 45 2.89 20.19 0.75
N ASP A 46 4.16 20.52 0.58
CA ASP A 46 4.92 20.20 -0.65
C ASP A 46 5.16 18.69 -0.78
N PHE A 47 5.47 18.01 0.33
CA PHE A 47 5.60 16.55 0.37
C PHE A 47 4.31 15.86 -0.06
N LEU A 48 3.18 16.33 0.49
CA LEU A 48 1.86 15.84 0.12
C LEU A 48 1.59 16.04 -1.37
N LYS A 49 1.77 17.27 -1.87
CA LYS A 49 1.56 17.60 -3.29
C LYS A 49 2.36 16.66 -4.21
N GLY A 50 3.63 16.42 -3.87
CA GLY A 50 4.47 15.48 -4.60
C GLY A 50 3.93 14.05 -4.63
N HIS A 51 3.44 13.56 -3.49
CA HIS A 51 2.82 12.24 -3.41
C HIS A 51 1.55 12.14 -4.26
N TYR A 52 0.75 13.19 -4.33
CA TYR A 52 -0.45 13.22 -5.18
C TYR A 52 -0.14 13.16 -6.67
N ASP A 53 0.79 14.00 -7.12
CA ASP A 53 1.18 14.05 -8.53
C ASP A 53 1.70 12.68 -8.99
N LYS A 54 2.42 11.97 -8.11
CA LYS A 54 2.84 10.59 -8.34
C LYS A 54 1.69 9.59 -8.27
N SER A 55 0.76 9.74 -7.33
CA SER A 55 -0.39 8.84 -7.21
C SER A 55 -1.26 8.85 -8.47
N ALA A 56 -1.39 10.00 -9.13
CA ALA A 56 -2.11 10.12 -10.41
C ALA A 56 -1.49 9.29 -11.54
N THR A 57 -0.20 8.97 -11.44
CA THR A 57 0.55 8.15 -12.42
C THR A 57 0.87 6.75 -11.90
N ASN A 58 0.29 6.34 -10.76
CA ASN A 58 0.61 5.08 -10.12
C ASN A 58 0.23 3.88 -11.00
N VAL A 59 1.27 3.16 -11.46
CA VAL A 59 1.16 1.98 -12.32
C VAL A 59 0.32 0.87 -11.67
N PHE A 60 0.46 0.66 -10.36
CA PHE A 60 -0.31 -0.37 -9.65
C PHE A 60 -1.81 -0.04 -9.63
N ALA A 61 -2.16 1.23 -9.43
CA ALA A 61 -3.56 1.67 -9.49
C ALA A 61 -4.11 1.56 -10.92
N LYS A 62 -3.31 1.91 -11.93
CA LYS A 62 -3.70 1.78 -13.36
C LYS A 62 -4.02 0.33 -13.75
N TYR A 63 -3.27 -0.64 -13.23
CA TYR A 63 -3.46 -2.06 -13.50
C TYR A 63 -4.22 -2.78 -12.37
N ALA A 64 -5.07 -2.04 -11.63
CA ALA A 64 -5.89 -2.62 -10.59
C ALA A 64 -6.87 -3.66 -11.16
N GLU A 65 -7.01 -4.77 -10.45
CA GLU A 65 -7.80 -5.92 -10.89
C GLU A 65 -9.22 -5.91 -10.31
N ASP A 66 -10.08 -6.79 -10.83
CA ASP A 66 -11.43 -6.99 -10.34
C ASP A 66 -11.44 -7.49 -8.86
N PRO A 67 -12.10 -6.77 -7.92
CA PRO A 67 -12.26 -7.19 -6.53
C PRO A 67 -12.86 -8.59 -6.35
N MET A 68 -13.55 -9.15 -7.35
CA MET A 68 -14.06 -10.53 -7.29
C MET A 68 -12.95 -11.57 -7.05
N LYS A 69 -11.69 -11.27 -7.37
CA LYS A 69 -10.56 -12.14 -7.01
C LYS A 69 -10.41 -12.29 -5.50
N VAL A 70 -10.65 -11.21 -4.75
CA VAL A 70 -10.65 -11.21 -3.28
C VAL A 70 -11.84 -11.99 -2.74
N ILE A 71 -13.03 -11.79 -3.31
CA ILE A 71 -14.23 -12.51 -2.90
C ILE A 71 -14.06 -14.03 -3.07
N ARG A 72 -13.47 -14.49 -4.19
CA ARG A 72 -13.17 -15.92 -4.40
C ARG A 72 -12.16 -16.46 -3.38
N ALA A 73 -11.13 -15.68 -3.03
CA ALA A 73 -10.17 -16.06 -2.00
C ALA A 73 -10.84 -16.17 -0.62
N LEU A 74 -11.71 -15.22 -0.28
CA LEU A 74 -12.50 -15.23 0.94
C LEU A 74 -13.45 -16.44 0.99
N GLN A 75 -14.15 -16.71 -0.11
CA GLN A 75 -15.02 -17.88 -0.23
C GLN A 75 -14.25 -19.18 0.03
N HIS A 76 -13.08 -19.34 -0.58
CA HIS A 76 -12.22 -20.51 -0.32
C HIS A 76 -11.74 -20.57 1.13
N ALA A 77 -11.41 -19.42 1.75
CA ALA A 77 -10.94 -19.38 3.14
C ALA A 77 -12.01 -19.80 4.15
N VAL A 78 -13.28 -19.46 3.90
CA VAL A 78 -14.39 -19.70 4.83
C VAL A 78 -15.11 -21.02 4.58
N MET A 79 -15.23 -21.45 3.31
CA MET A 79 -16.02 -22.64 2.95
C MET A 79 -15.22 -23.95 2.88
N ASN A 80 -13.89 -23.89 2.83
CA ASN A 80 -13.08 -25.09 2.68
C ASN A 80 -12.77 -25.73 4.03
N THR A 81 -12.67 -27.06 4.08
CA THR A 81 -12.26 -27.81 5.28
C THR A 81 -10.76 -27.68 5.57
N VAL A 82 -9.95 -27.39 4.53
CA VAL A 82 -8.50 -27.15 4.67
C VAL A 82 -8.12 -25.83 3.99
N PRO A 83 -8.47 -24.69 4.60
CA PRO A 83 -8.11 -23.38 4.08
C PRO A 83 -6.60 -23.11 4.17
N ARG A 84 -6.07 -22.34 3.23
CA ARG A 84 -4.67 -21.89 3.24
C ARG A 84 -4.45 -20.85 4.34
N ILE A 85 -3.24 -20.77 4.87
CA ILE A 85 -2.86 -19.73 5.85
C ILE A 85 -2.79 -18.34 5.20
N ARG A 86 -2.44 -18.27 3.91
CA ARG A 86 -2.30 -16.99 3.20
C ARG A 86 -2.75 -17.09 1.74
N TYR A 87 -3.56 -16.12 1.32
CA TYR A 87 -4.07 -15.95 -0.04
C TYR A 87 -3.53 -14.66 -0.64
N ARG A 88 -3.17 -14.71 -1.92
CA ARG A 88 -2.62 -13.58 -2.66
C ARG A 88 -3.43 -13.32 -3.93
N PRO A 89 -4.68 -12.85 -3.81
CA PRO A 89 -5.48 -12.56 -4.98
C PRO A 89 -4.87 -11.41 -5.79
N GLY A 90 -4.67 -11.66 -7.07
CA GLY A 90 -4.11 -10.69 -8.01
C GLY A 90 -2.64 -10.95 -8.37
N TRP A 91 -2.29 -10.59 -9.60
CA TRP A 91 -0.95 -10.81 -10.16
C TRP A 91 0.08 -9.91 -9.47
N GLN A 92 -0.29 -8.68 -9.09
CA GLN A 92 0.62 -7.77 -8.40
C GLN A 92 1.07 -8.35 -7.06
N SER A 93 0.13 -8.89 -6.26
CA SER A 93 0.45 -9.53 -4.98
C SER A 93 1.26 -10.82 -5.17
N SER A 94 0.86 -11.68 -6.11
CA SER A 94 1.49 -12.98 -6.31
C SER A 94 2.86 -12.91 -6.99
N LEU A 95 3.05 -12.04 -7.99
CA LEU A 95 4.24 -12.01 -8.85
C LEU A 95 5.19 -10.84 -8.56
N VAL A 96 4.73 -9.77 -7.91
CA VAL A 96 5.57 -8.59 -7.62
C VAL A 96 5.86 -8.48 -6.13
N PHE A 97 4.84 -8.25 -5.32
CA PHE A 97 5.04 -7.97 -3.90
C PHE A 97 5.54 -9.20 -3.13
N TYR A 98 5.02 -10.40 -3.43
CA TYR A 98 5.47 -11.61 -2.75
C TYR A 98 6.96 -11.92 -2.99
N PRO A 99 7.48 -11.96 -4.24
CA PRO A 99 8.91 -12.13 -4.45
C PRO A 99 9.75 -11.05 -3.78
N ILE A 100 9.38 -9.77 -3.91
CA ILE A 100 10.11 -8.64 -3.30
C ILE A 100 10.19 -8.79 -1.78
N SER A 101 9.11 -9.25 -1.13
CA SER A 101 9.04 -9.43 0.33
C SER A 101 9.98 -10.52 0.86
N ASN A 102 10.50 -11.38 -0.02
CA ASN A 102 11.45 -12.43 0.34
C ASN A 102 12.91 -12.07 0.00
N LEU A 103 13.17 -10.89 -0.57
CA LEU A 103 14.52 -10.43 -0.88
C LEU A 103 15.20 -9.81 0.36
N PRO A 104 16.55 -9.82 0.44
CA PRO A 104 17.30 -9.08 1.45
C PRO A 104 16.95 -7.59 1.49
N THR A 105 16.89 -7.00 2.67
CA THR A 105 16.51 -5.59 2.89
C THR A 105 17.34 -4.62 2.05
N CYS A 106 18.65 -4.83 1.92
CA CYS A 106 19.51 -3.96 1.11
C CYS A 106 19.11 -3.90 -0.38
N ILE A 107 18.61 -5.00 -0.95
CA ILE A 107 18.16 -5.05 -2.34
C ILE A 107 16.82 -4.33 -2.47
N VAL A 108 15.92 -4.54 -1.51
CA VAL A 108 14.62 -3.87 -1.48
C VAL A 108 14.79 -2.36 -1.34
N ASP A 109 15.64 -1.90 -0.42
CA ASP A 109 15.91 -0.48 -0.22
C ASP A 109 16.52 0.16 -1.46
N TRP A 110 17.48 -0.53 -2.11
CA TRP A 110 18.06 -0.06 -3.37
C TRP A 110 16.99 0.07 -4.47
N LEU A 111 16.13 -0.94 -4.64
CA LEU A 111 15.05 -0.92 -5.63
C LEU A 111 14.05 0.20 -5.35
N LEU A 112 13.63 0.37 -4.09
CA LEU A 112 12.68 1.42 -3.71
C LEU A 112 13.26 2.82 -3.92
N ASN A 113 14.53 3.03 -3.58
CA ASN A 113 15.21 4.31 -3.80
C ASN A 113 15.36 4.65 -5.28
N ASP A 114 15.66 3.68 -6.15
CA ASP A 114 15.72 3.95 -7.60
C ASP A 114 14.32 4.19 -8.20
N LEU A 115 13.28 3.53 -7.69
CA LEU A 115 11.90 3.79 -8.15
C LEU A 115 11.34 5.13 -7.65
N ASP A 116 11.75 5.58 -6.46
CA ASP A 116 11.25 6.82 -5.83
C ASP A 116 12.18 8.02 -6.06
N LYS A 117 12.25 8.51 -7.30
CA LYS A 117 13.00 9.74 -7.64
C LYS A 117 12.25 11.03 -7.27
N SER A 118 11.50 11.02 -6.16
CA SER A 118 10.74 12.21 -5.72
C SER A 118 11.71 13.31 -5.29
N PRO A 119 11.58 14.54 -5.80
CA PRO A 119 12.29 15.67 -5.21
C PRO A 119 11.66 16.09 -3.87
N TYR A 120 10.49 15.56 -3.53
CA TYR A 120 9.75 15.92 -2.34
C TYR A 120 10.08 14.96 -1.19
N VAL A 121 10.61 15.50 -0.10
CA VAL A 121 10.82 14.80 1.17
C VAL A 121 10.03 15.50 2.28
N PRO A 122 9.70 14.82 3.40
CA PRO A 122 8.95 15.44 4.48
C PRO A 122 9.63 16.73 4.97
N ALA A 123 8.85 17.74 5.34
CA ALA A 123 9.37 19.04 5.76
C ALA A 123 10.35 18.93 6.93
N PHE A 124 10.06 18.07 7.91
CA PHE A 124 10.97 17.81 9.03
C PHE A 124 12.34 17.25 8.57
N VAL A 125 12.33 16.30 7.64
CA VAL A 125 13.58 15.72 7.09
C VAL A 125 14.35 16.77 6.30
N SER A 126 13.64 17.63 5.54
CA SER A 126 14.25 18.74 4.80
C SER A 126 14.96 19.74 5.71
N GLN A 127 14.47 19.95 6.94
CA GLN A 127 15.10 20.83 7.92
C GLN A 127 16.37 20.18 8.48
N GLN A 128 16.32 18.90 8.86
CA GLN A 128 17.48 18.16 9.38
C GLN A 128 18.64 18.05 8.40
N LEU A 129 18.38 18.05 7.08
CA LEU A 129 19.42 18.00 6.06
C LEU A 129 20.10 19.35 5.78
N LYS A 130 19.56 20.44 6.30
CA LYS A 130 20.12 21.80 6.14
C LYS A 130 21.04 22.21 7.29
N ASP A 131 20.95 21.50 8.42
CA ASP A 131 21.81 21.65 9.60
C ASP A 131 23.08 20.79 9.47
#